data_AF-A0A351RRA9-F1
#
_entry.id   AF-A0A351RRA9-F1
#
_cell.length_a   1.000
_cell.length_b   1.000
_cell.length_c   1.000
_cell.angle_alpha   90.00
_cell.angle_beta   90.00
_cell.angle_gamma   90.00
#
_symmetry.space_group_name_H-M   'P 1'
#
loop_
_entity.id
_entity.type
_entity.pdbx_description
1 polymer ?
#
loop_
_entity_poly.entity_id
_entity_poly.type
_entity_poly.pdbx_seq_one_letter_code
_entity_poly.pdbx_strand_id
1 'polypeptide(L)' 'MNIIRRFLFKDLDIRGQHLSINHTWQAMINDRGYSKQVRQLFGELSALA' A
#
# COMPACT_ATOMS: atom_id res chain seq x y z
N MET A 1 11.51 1.86 2.78
CA MET A 1 11.50 2.31 1.38
C MET A 1 10.07 2.20 0.84
N ASN A 2 9.61 3.09 -0.04
CA ASN A 2 8.36 2.87 -0.78
C ASN A 2 8.68 2.21 -2.13
N ILE A 3 7.88 1.22 -2.55
CA ILE A 3 8.18 0.38 -3.72
C ILE A 3 6.90 0.08 -4.49
N ILE A 4 6.96 0.22 -5.82
CA ILE A 4 5.97 -0.33 -6.75
C ILE A 4 6.72 -1.22 -7.74
N ARG A 5 6.39 -2.51 -7.78
CA ARG A 5 6.94 -3.47 -8.76
C ARG A 5 5.79 -4.14 -9.49
N ARG A 6 5.74 -3.97 -10.80
CA ARG A 6 4.75 -4.63 -11.66
C ARG A 6 5.37 -5.86 -12.29
N PHE A 7 4.56 -6.90 -12.49
CA PHE A 7 5.00 -8.14 -13.11
C PHE A 7 3.89 -8.72 -14.00
N LEU A 8 4.33 -9.58 -14.91
CA LEU A 8 3.46 -10.35 -15.81
C LEU A 8 4.00 -11.78 -15.89
N PHE A 9 3.17 -12.74 -15.50
CA PHE A 9 3.43 -14.16 -15.77
C PHE A 9 2.97 -14.47 -17.19
N LYS A 10 3.90 -14.37 -18.15
CA LYS A 10 3.61 -14.44 -19.60
C LYS A 10 2.87 -15.72 -20.00
N ASP A 11 3.30 -16.86 -19.46
CA ASP A 11 2.73 -18.16 -19.82
C ASP A 11 1.31 -18.37 -19.26
N LEU A 12 0.91 -17.57 -18.26
CA LEU A 12 -0.40 -17.63 -17.61
C LEU A 12 -1.30 -16.44 -17.96
N ASP A 13 -0.78 -15.44 -18.67
CA ASP A 13 -1.42 -14.15 -18.92
C ASP A 13 -1.96 -13.45 -17.65
N ILE A 14 -1.25 -13.63 -16.52
CA ILE A 14 -1.62 -13.01 -15.25
C ILE A 14 -0.70 -11.83 -14.95
N ARG A 15 -1.28 -10.63 -14.89
CA ARG A 15 -0.59 -9.42 -14.44
C ARG A 15 -0.79 -9.18 -12.94
N GLY A 16 0.22 -8.62 -12.29
CA GLY A 16 0.14 -8.27 -10.88
C GLY A 16 1.10 -7.16 -10.47
N GLN A 17 1.00 -6.75 -9.21
CA GLN A 17 1.82 -5.69 -8.64
C GLN A 17 2.14 -6.01 -7.18
N HIS A 18 3.38 -5.74 -6.78
CA HIS A 18 3.80 -5.66 -5.39
C HIS A 18 3.97 -4.19 -4.99
N LEU A 19 3.20 -3.76 -4.00
CA LEU A 19 3.17 -2.40 -3.48
C LEU A 19 3.64 -2.39 -2.03
N SER A 20 4.54 -1.47 -1.69
CA SER A 20 4.92 -1.16 -0.30
C SER A 20 4.95 0.34 -0.10
N ILE A 21 4.13 0.85 0.81
CA ILE A 21 3.95 2.30 1.05
C ILE A 21 4.34 2.72 2.47
N ASN A 22 5.19 1.94 3.15
CA ASN A 22 5.44 2.09 4.59
C ASN A 22 5.83 3.51 5.03
N HIS A 23 6.74 4.20 4.33
CA HIS A 23 7.16 5.54 4.74
C HIS A 23 6.13 6.61 4.39
N THR A 24 5.53 6.53 3.20
CA THR A 24 4.45 7.48 2.83
C THR A 24 3.28 7.33 3.79
N TRP A 25 2.90 6.09 4.09
CA TRP A 25 1.83 5.78 5.04
C TRP A 25 2.14 6.32 6.44
N GLN A 26 3.33 6.06 6.97
CA GLN A 26 3.76 6.60 8.27
C GLN A 26 3.72 8.13 8.30
N ALA A 27 4.19 8.79 7.24
CA ALA A 27 4.14 10.26 7.14
C ALA A 27 2.70 10.79 7.10
N MET A 28 1.78 10.11 6.41
CA MET A 28 0.38 10.54 6.32
C MET A 28 -0.37 10.46 7.65
N ILE A 29 -0.07 9.47 8.50
CA ILE A 29 -0.75 9.29 9.79
C ILE A 29 -0.05 9.96 10.97
N ASN A 30 1.15 10.51 10.75
CA ASN A 30 1.91 11.13 11.82
C ASN A 30 1.12 12.29 12.44
N ASP A 31 1.09 12.34 13.76
CA ASP A 31 0.41 13.38 14.55
C ASP A 31 -1.12 13.53 14.32
N ARG A 32 -1.78 12.57 13.67
CA ARG A 32 -3.23 12.64 13.40
C ARG A 32 -4.14 12.03 14.47
N GLY A 33 -3.57 11.45 15.52
CA GLY A 33 -4.32 10.87 16.64
C GLY A 33 -5.26 9.69 16.28
N TYR A 34 -5.15 9.11 15.08
CA TYR A 34 -6.05 8.03 14.65
C TYR A 34 -5.90 6.78 15.52
N SER A 35 -7.03 6.12 15.80
CA SER A 35 -7.06 4.79 16.42
C SER A 35 -6.42 3.75 15.50
N LYS A 36 -6.04 2.61 16.06
CA LYS A 36 -5.40 1.51 15.31
C LYS A 36 -6.28 1.03 14.15
N GLN A 37 -7.59 0.92 14.38
CA GLN A 37 -8.58 0.48 13.39
C GLN A 37 -8.65 1.45 12.20
N VAL A 38 -8.67 2.76 12.48
CA VAL A 38 -8.72 3.79 11.45
C VAL A 38 -7.43 3.83 10.62
N ARG A 39 -6.26 3.65 11.28
CA ARG A 39 -4.98 3.52 10.57
C ARG A 39 -4.97 2.31 9.65
N GLN A 40 -5.49 1.17 10.10
CA GLN A 40 -5.54 -0.02 9.25
C GLN A 40 -6.44 0.20 8.02
N LEU A 41 -7.65 0.70 8.23
CA LEU A 41 -8.60 0.97 7.15
C LEU A 41 -8.02 1.90 6.07
N PHE A 42 -7.44 3.02 6.49
CA PHE A 42 -6.84 3.96 5.55
C PHE A 42 -5.59 3.41 4.85
N GLY A 43 -4.81 2.57 5.52
CA GLY A 43 -3.68 1.87 4.91
C GLY A 43 -4.13 0.92 3.80
N GLU A 44 -5.19 0.15 4.06
CA GLU A 44 -5.81 -0.77 3.08
C GLU A 44 -6.39 0.01 1.89
N LEU A 45 -7.11 1.11 2.13
CA LEU A 45 -7.64 1.98 1.07
C LEU A 45 -6.53 2.60 0.21
N SER A 46 -5.43 3.03 0.84
CA SER A 46 -4.27 3.62 0.13
C SER A 46 -3.53 2.59 -0.73
N ALA A 47 -3.68 1.30 -0.46
CA ALA A 47 -3.10 0.24 -1.28
C ALA A 47 -3.96 -0.11 -2.51
N LEU A 48 -5.23 0.29 -2.51
CA LEU A 48 -6.22 0.02 -3.56
C LEU A 48 -6.39 1.17 -4.56
N ALA A 49 -6.22 2.43 -4.11
CA ALA A 49 -6.38 3.64 -4.92
C ALA A 49 -5.34 3.75 -6.04
#